data_AF-A0A1I2IC50-F1
#
_entry.id   AF-A0A1I2IC50-F1
#
_cell.length_a   1.000
_cell.length_b   1.000
_cell.length_c   1.000
_cell.angle_alpha   90.00
_cell.angle_beta   90.00
_cell.angle_gamma   90.00
#
_symmetry.space_group_name_H-M   'P 1'
#
loop_
_entity.id
_entity.type
_entity.pdbx_description
1 polymer ?
#
loop_
_entity_poly.entity_id
_entity_poly.type
_entity_poly.pdbx_seq_one_letter_code
_entity_poly.pdbx_strand_id
1 'polypeptide(L)' 'MIDELTTLEGLPAEALAYKLGNRSAVEWVLDQYKPYKSADKTIQERFNNYDFAQYKEQVIDLVQNVVYVSVETMKIVKEL' A
#
# COMPACT_ATOMS: atom_id res chain seq x y z
N MET A 1 -5.46 -1.63 -7.32
CA MET A 1 -4.91 -2.95 -7.71
C MET A 1 -3.62 -3.16 -6.95
N ILE A 2 -3.46 -4.33 -6.34
CA ILE A 2 -2.25 -4.75 -5.61
C ILE A 2 -1.27 -5.38 -6.61
N ASP A 3 -1.77 -6.27 -7.47
CA ASP A 3 -1.03 -6.87 -8.58
C ASP A 3 -1.97 -7.08 -9.80
N GLU A 4 -1.50 -7.82 -10.81
CA GLU A 4 -2.29 -8.11 -12.03
C GLU A 4 -3.53 -8.99 -11.78
N LEU A 5 -3.61 -9.67 -10.63
CA LEU A 5 -4.66 -10.64 -10.29
C LEU A 5 -5.46 -10.26 -9.04
N THR A 6 -5.09 -9.23 -8.31
CA THR A 6 -5.65 -8.88 -6.99
C THR A 6 -6.03 -7.41 -6.94
N THR A 7 -7.33 -7.18 -6.86
CA THR A 7 -7.93 -5.87 -6.70
C THR A 7 -8.48 -5.73 -5.30
N LEU A 8 -8.20 -4.59 -4.67
CA LEU A 8 -8.81 -4.24 -3.39
C LEU A 8 -10.09 -3.47 -3.68
N GLU A 9 -11.23 -4.03 -3.28
CA GLU A 9 -12.56 -3.45 -3.49
C GLU A 9 -13.23 -3.14 -2.15
N GLY A 10 -14.24 -2.26 -2.15
CA GLY A 10 -15.01 -1.93 -0.95
C GLY A 10 -14.28 -1.03 0.06
N LEU A 11 -13.25 -0.28 -0.38
CA LEU A 11 -12.57 0.69 0.48
C LEU A 11 -13.54 1.80 0.93
N PRO A 12 -13.70 2.02 2.25
CA PRO A 12 -14.48 3.15 2.73
C PRO A 12 -13.81 4.47 2.33
N ALA A 13 -14.62 5.46 1.94
CA ALA A 13 -14.11 6.76 1.47
C ALA A 13 -13.31 7.48 2.56
N GLU A 14 -13.66 7.26 3.83
CA GLU A 14 -12.95 7.77 5.00
C GLU A 14 -11.51 7.31 5.08
N ALA A 15 -11.21 6.08 4.64
CA ALA A 15 -9.83 5.58 4.63
C ALA A 15 -8.94 6.38 3.66
N LEU A 16 -9.52 6.91 2.58
CA LEU A 16 -8.81 7.74 1.60
C LEU A 16 -8.74 9.21 2.01
N ALA A 17 -9.60 9.63 2.95
CA ALA A 17 -9.61 10.99 3.49
C ALA A 17 -8.44 11.24 4.44
N TYR A 18 -7.90 10.20 5.08
CA TYR A 18 -6.69 10.32 5.89
C TYR A 18 -5.45 10.50 4.98
N LYS A 19 -5.00 11.75 4.86
CA LYS A 19 -3.88 12.16 3.99
C LYS A 19 -2.59 12.36 4.79
N LEU A 20 -1.51 11.78 4.28
CA LEU A 20 -0.12 11.99 4.70
C LEU A 20 0.60 12.77 3.59
N GLY A 21 0.63 14.11 3.74
CA GLY A 21 1.09 15.00 2.68
C GLY A 21 0.13 14.98 1.48
N ASN A 22 0.65 14.62 0.29
CA ASN A 22 -0.14 14.65 -0.97
C ASN A 22 -0.88 13.33 -1.27
N ARG A 23 -0.72 12.29 -0.45
CA ARG A 23 -1.29 10.94 -0.69
C ARG A 23 -2.00 10.43 0.55
N SER A 24 -2.93 9.50 0.39
CA SER A 24 -3.52 8.77 1.52
C SER A 24 -2.54 7.73 2.06
N ALA A 25 -2.72 7.33 3.32
CA ALA A 25 -1.92 6.26 3.90
C ALA A 25 -2.04 4.94 3.11
N VAL A 26 -3.24 4.63 2.60
CA VAL A 26 -3.50 3.46 1.75
C VAL A 26 -2.71 3.53 0.44
N GLU A 27 -2.74 4.69 -0.25
CA GLU A 27 -1.97 4.90 -1.47
C GLU A 27 -0.46 4.80 -1.24
N TRP A 28 0.01 5.21 -0.05
CA TRP A 28 1.42 5.15 0.31
C TRP A 28 1.92 3.71 0.42
N VAL A 29 1.17 2.84 1.10
CA VAL A 29 1.49 1.41 1.18
C VAL A 29 1.50 0.77 -0.20
N LEU A 30 0.49 1.03 -1.02
CA LEU A 30 0.42 0.45 -2.36
C LEU A 30 1.59 0.87 -3.25
N ASP A 31 2.07 2.11 -3.13
CA ASP A 31 3.22 2.58 -3.92
C ASP A 31 4.54 1.95 -3.47
N GLN A 32 4.70 1.73 -2.16
CA GLN A 32 5.93 1.18 -1.59
C GLN A 32 6.16 -0.29 -1.98
N TYR A 33 5.09 -1.05 -2.18
CA TYR A 33 5.16 -2.47 -2.51
C TYR A 33 5.05 -2.77 -4.01
N LYS A 34 5.01 -1.75 -4.88
CA LYS A 34 5.13 -1.99 -6.32
C LYS A 34 6.51 -2.58 -6.62
N PRO A 35 6.59 -3.67 -7.41
CA PRO A 35 7.87 -4.21 -7.83
C PRO A 35 8.64 -3.15 -8.62
N TYR A 36 9.72 -2.65 -8.03
CA TYR A 36 10.61 -1.70 -8.67
C TYR A 36 11.64 -2.48 -9.51
N LYS A 37 11.65 -2.24 -10.82
CA LYS A 37 12.72 -2.73 -11.69
C LYS A 37 13.75 -1.62 -11.85
N SER A 38 14.94 -1.81 -11.28
CA SER A 38 16.07 -0.90 -11.51
C SER A 38 16.43 -0.87 -12.99
N ALA A 39 16.72 0.30 -13.55
CA ALA A 39 17.10 0.42 -14.96
C ALA A 39 18.49 -0.18 -15.25
N ASP A 40 19.35 -0.28 -14.22
CA ASP A 40 20.69 -0.86 -14.34
C ASP A 40 20.63 -2.39 -14.38
N LYS A 41 21.20 -2.96 -15.46
CA LYS A 41 21.26 -4.41 -15.69
C LYS A 41 22.11 -5.14 -14.66
N THR A 42 23.18 -4.52 -14.15
CA THR A 42 24.07 -5.12 -13.15
C THR A 42 23.34 -5.31 -11.82
N ILE A 43 22.48 -4.34 -11.48
CA ILE A 43 21.66 -4.37 -10.27
C ILE A 43 20.51 -5.38 -10.42
N GLN A 44 19.88 -5.44 -11.61
CA GLN A 44 18.86 -6.45 -11.90
C GLN A 44 19.38 -7.88 -11.78
N GLU A 45 20.57 -8.17 -12.30
CA GLU A 45 21.10 -9.54 -12.33
C GLU A 45 21.69 -10.00 -11.00
N ARG A 46 22.26 -9.09 -10.19
CA ARG A 46 22.99 -9.47 -8.97
C ARG A 46 22.28 -9.14 -7.66
N PHE A 47 21.32 -8.21 -7.66
CA PHE A 47 20.77 -7.66 -6.42
C PHE A 47 19.23 -7.59 -6.39
N ASN A 48 18.54 -7.96 -7.46
CA ASN A 48 17.08 -7.90 -7.51
C ASN A 48 16.44 -9.16 -6.93
N ASN A 49 16.60 -9.37 -5.62
CA ASN A 49 16.01 -10.49 -4.86
C ASN A 49 14.58 -10.18 -4.38
N TYR A 50 13.94 -9.13 -4.88
CA TYR A 50 12.60 -8.76 -4.47
C TYR A 50 11.56 -9.61 -5.22
N ASP A 51 11.01 -10.62 -4.54
CA ASP A 51 9.87 -11.38 -5.01
C ASP A 51 8.59 -10.93 -4.30
N PHE A 52 7.80 -10.11 -4.97
CA PHE A 52 6.51 -9.64 -4.46
C PHE A 52 5.57 -10.80 -4.10
N ALA A 53 5.64 -11.93 -4.81
CA ALA A 53 4.76 -13.07 -4.57
C ALA A 53 4.94 -13.64 -3.15
N GLN A 54 6.15 -13.57 -2.59
CA GLN A 54 6.45 -14.05 -1.25
C GLN A 54 5.86 -13.15 -0.14
N TYR A 55 5.67 -11.86 -0.43
CA TYR A 55 5.19 -10.87 0.53
C TYR A 55 3.72 -10.48 0.34
N LYS A 56 3.07 -10.99 -0.71
CA LYS A 56 1.71 -10.61 -1.10
C LYS A 56 0.70 -10.65 0.05
N GLU A 57 0.63 -11.75 0.79
CA GLU A 57 -0.28 -11.89 1.94
C GLU A 57 0.00 -10.84 3.02
N GLN A 58 1.28 -10.58 3.32
CA GLN A 58 1.66 -9.58 4.31
C GLN A 58 1.30 -8.15 3.87
N VAL A 59 1.36 -7.88 2.56
CA VAL A 59 0.93 -6.60 1.99
C VAL A 59 -0.58 -6.44 2.10
N ILE A 60 -1.35 -7.50 1.83
CA ILE A 60 -2.81 -7.48 1.97
C ILE A 60 -3.18 -7.17 3.43
N ASP A 61 -2.58 -7.88 4.38
CA ASP A 61 -2.78 -7.66 5.82
C ASP A 61 -2.40 -6.23 6.22
N LEU A 62 -1.28 -5.71 5.72
CA LEU A 62 -0.84 -4.35 5.99
C LEU A 62 -1.85 -3.33 5.46
N VAL A 63 -2.34 -3.51 4.23
CA VAL A 63 -3.34 -2.60 3.64
C VAL A 63 -4.63 -2.63 4.46
N GLN A 64 -5.11 -3.79 4.89
CA GLN A 64 -6.30 -3.89 5.75
C GLN A 64 -6.13 -3.14 7.07
N ASN A 65 -4.97 -3.32 7.73
CA ASN A 65 -4.67 -2.60 8.96
C ASN A 65 -4.59 -1.08 8.75
N VAL A 66 -3.97 -0.63 7.66
CA VAL A 66 -3.88 0.80 7.34
C VAL A 66 -5.24 1.40 7.02
N VAL A 67 -6.13 0.66 6.34
CA VAL A 67 -7.52 1.07 6.11
C VAL A 67 -8.24 1.28 7.45
N TYR A 68 -8.13 0.30 8.36
CA TYR A 68 -8.75 0.39 9.68
C TYR A 68 -8.25 1.62 10.46
N VAL A 69 -6.93 1.78 10.58
CA VAL A 69 -6.33 2.92 11.29
C VAL A 69 -6.72 4.25 10.64
N SER A 70 -6.80 4.32 9.32
CA SER A 70 -7.20 5.53 8.60
C SER A 70 -8.64 5.93 8.93
N VAL A 71 -9.57 4.97 8.96
CA VAL A 71 -10.97 5.22 9.33
C VAL A 71 -11.08 5.66 10.79
N GLU A 72 -10.43 4.96 11.72
CA GLU A 72 -10.46 5.32 13.14
C GLU A 72 -9.85 6.71 13.39
N THR A 73 -8.77 7.05 12.69
CA THR A 73 -8.18 8.39 12.76
C THR A 73 -9.16 9.45 12.30
N MET A 74 -9.86 9.22 11.18
CA MET A 74 -10.87 10.15 10.69
C MET A 74 -12.08 10.29 11.62
N LYS A 75 -12.44 9.25 12.40
CA LYS A 75 -13.45 9.37 13.45
C LYS A 75 -13.01 10.32 14.55
N ILE A 76 -11.80 10.12 15.08
CA ILE A 76 -11.21 11.00 16.12
C ILE A 76 -11.12 12.45 15.62
N VAL A 77 -10.68 12.66 14.37
CA VAL A 77 -10.57 14.01 13.78
C VAL A 77 -11.94 14.68 13.64
N LYS A 78 -13.02 13.94 13.41
CA LYS A 78 -14.39 14.49 13.34
C LYS A 78 -14.97 14.84 14.71
N GLU A 79 -14.42 14.28 15.78
CA GLU A 79 -14.83 14.54 17.17
C GLU A 79 -14.07 15.72 17.80
N LEU A 80 -13.03 16.23 17.13
CA LEU A 80 -12.29 17.45 17.47
C LEU A 80 -12.95 18.69 16.84
#